data_AF-A0A441SV15-F1
#
_entry.id   AF-A0A441SV15-F1
#
_cell.length_a   1.000
_cell.length_b   1.000
_cell.length_c   1.000
_cell.angle_alpha   90.00
_cell.angle_beta   90.00
_cell.angle_gamma   90.00
#
_symmetry.space_group_name_H-M   'P 1'
#
loop_
_entity.id
_entity.type
_entity.pdbx_description
1 polymer ?
#
loop_
_entity_poly.entity_id
_entity_poly.type
_entity_poly.pdbx_seq_one_letter_code
_entity_poly.pdbx_strand_id
1 'polypeptide(L)'
;MARPATAAVRLLTGEREPVRLATAVNILLHGLQAIDGVPCEVGDRVLVKDQADPTQNGIYTVSEGEWFRAADARTARTLQKGTTVHAQIGSVNAGRVFEFSADAPVVGSDAITIAPFVPPDISEVAGEVESLRDATQALKDASAASAGQAAASASTSAANAGLTAADVVTTAANLAGAQAARDASLFGKGIFPTIAAAIGLGVVGHGAITAGAGGTDGTFDLAFAGGAGSGAA
;
A
#
# COMPACT_ATOMS: atom_id res chain seq x y z
N MET A 1 -44.52 13.53 43.62
CA MET A 1 -43.24 12.99 44.11
C MET A 1 -42.11 13.73 43.41
N ALA A 2 -41.30 14.48 44.18
CA ALA A 2 -40.13 15.17 43.64
C ALA A 2 -39.08 14.14 43.22
N ARG A 3 -38.59 14.21 41.98
CA ARG A 3 -37.45 13.39 41.53
C ARG A 3 -36.23 13.78 42.36
N PRO A 4 -35.49 12.84 42.97
CA PRO A 4 -34.28 13.16 43.70
C PRO A 4 -33.27 13.80 42.75
N ALA A 5 -32.66 14.91 43.18
CA ALA A 5 -31.58 15.55 42.45
C ALA A 5 -30.38 14.60 42.44
N THR A 6 -30.19 13.87 41.34
CA THR A 6 -28.97 13.12 41.08
C THR A 6 -27.82 14.11 41.11
N ALA A 7 -27.01 14.06 42.17
CA ALA A 7 -25.74 14.75 42.20
C ALA A 7 -24.89 14.21 41.04
N ALA A 8 -24.73 15.02 39.99
CA ALA A 8 -23.88 14.67 38.88
C ALA A 8 -22.45 14.50 39.42
N VAL A 9 -21.94 13.27 39.38
CA VAL A 9 -20.51 13.03 39.49
C VAL A 9 -19.88 13.84 38.36
N ARG A 10 -19.21 14.93 38.74
CA ARG A 10 -18.53 15.83 37.80
C ARG A 10 -17.30 15.11 37.28
N LEU A 11 -17.49 14.16 36.35
CA LEU A 11 -16.40 13.75 35.49
C LEU A 11 -15.95 15.02 34.76
N LEU A 12 -14.72 15.46 35.02
CA LEU A 12 -14.02 16.44 34.18
C LEU A 12 -13.61 15.74 32.86
N THR A 13 -14.56 15.13 32.16
CA THR A 13 -14.34 14.63 30.81
C THR A 13 -14.22 15.81 29.87
N GLY A 14 -13.29 15.75 28.92
CA GLY A 14 -13.23 16.74 27.83
C GLY A 14 -14.53 16.77 27.03
N GLU A 15 -15.30 15.69 27.01
CA GLU A 15 -16.55 15.59 26.27
C GLU A 15 -17.76 16.12 27.06
N ARG A 16 -18.62 16.89 26.38
CA ARG A 16 -19.93 17.37 26.86
C ARG A 16 -21.05 16.43 26.42
N GLU A 17 -22.17 16.48 27.14
CA GLU A 17 -23.36 15.74 26.74
C GLU A 17 -23.73 16.09 25.28
N PRO A 18 -24.05 15.09 24.44
CA PRO A 18 -24.43 15.32 23.06
C PRO A 18 -25.52 16.38 22.92
N VAL A 19 -25.40 17.18 21.87
CA VAL A 19 -26.46 18.11 21.47
C VAL A 19 -27.30 17.46 20.39
N ARG A 20 -28.59 17.74 20.41
CA ARG A 20 -29.49 17.27 19.36
C ARG A 20 -29.14 17.95 18.03
N LEU A 21 -28.90 19.26 18.07
CA LEU A 21 -28.73 20.10 16.88
C LEU A 21 -27.51 21.02 17.04
N ALA A 22 -26.95 21.47 15.91
CA ALA A 22 -25.93 22.52 15.88
C ALA A 22 -26.30 23.60 14.85
N THR A 23 -26.09 24.86 15.20
CA THR A 23 -26.36 25.97 14.28
C THR A 23 -25.49 25.87 13.03
N ALA A 24 -25.99 26.41 11.92
CA ALA A 24 -25.21 26.64 10.70
C ALA A 24 -25.11 28.12 10.33
N VAL A 25 -25.85 28.97 11.04
CA VAL A 25 -25.99 30.42 10.83
C VAL A 25 -26.28 31.09 12.17
N ASN A 26 -26.16 32.42 12.21
CA ASN A 26 -26.56 33.22 13.36
C ASN A 26 -28.08 33.09 13.62
N ILE A 27 -28.46 32.91 14.87
CA ILE A 27 -29.87 32.73 15.29
C ILE A 27 -30.26 33.72 16.39
N LEU A 28 -31.57 33.83 16.62
CA LEU A 28 -32.10 34.42 17.84
C LEU A 28 -32.15 33.34 18.93
N LEU A 29 -31.63 33.63 20.11
CA LEU A 29 -31.63 32.71 21.26
C LEU A 29 -32.95 32.79 22.04
N HIS A 30 -34.07 32.69 21.31
CA HIS A 30 -35.41 32.83 21.86
C HIS A 30 -36.43 32.04 21.03
N GLY A 31 -37.36 31.37 21.71
CA GLY A 31 -38.49 30.67 21.09
C GLY A 31 -38.11 29.40 20.36
N LEU A 32 -39.12 28.70 19.85
CA LEU A 32 -38.94 27.51 19.01
C LEU A 32 -38.68 27.93 17.57
N GLN A 33 -37.66 27.32 16.95
CA GLN A 33 -37.24 27.61 15.57
C GLN A 33 -36.73 26.35 14.89
N ALA A 34 -36.38 26.45 13.60
CA ALA A 34 -35.69 25.36 12.91
C ALA A 34 -34.17 25.58 12.97
N ILE A 35 -33.44 24.59 13.48
CA ILE A 35 -31.97 24.58 13.49
C ILE A 35 -31.51 23.49 12.53
N ASP A 36 -30.64 23.86 11.58
CA ASP A 36 -30.09 22.93 10.60
C ASP A 36 -31.17 22.10 9.87
N GLY A 37 -32.28 22.75 9.51
CA GLY A 37 -33.42 22.15 8.82
C GLY A 37 -34.39 21.35 9.70
N VAL A 38 -34.14 21.25 11.01
CA VAL A 38 -34.97 20.45 11.94
C VAL A 38 -35.64 21.36 12.98
N PRO A 39 -36.96 21.24 13.23
CA PRO A 39 -37.63 21.98 14.29
C PRO A 39 -37.12 21.54 15.67
N CYS A 40 -36.80 22.52 16.52
CA CYS A 40 -36.46 22.25 17.92
C CYS A 40 -37.70 22.24 18.82
N GLU A 41 -37.60 21.45 19.89
CA GLU A 41 -38.60 21.30 20.94
C GLU A 41 -38.06 21.83 22.27
N VAL A 42 -38.94 22.16 23.21
CA VAL A 42 -38.54 22.65 24.53
C VAL A 42 -37.70 21.59 25.24
N GLY A 43 -36.55 22.00 25.78
CA GLY A 43 -35.61 21.12 26.46
C GLY A 43 -34.54 20.52 25.55
N ASP A 44 -34.63 20.72 24.23
CA ASP A 44 -33.57 20.30 23.30
C ASP A 44 -32.25 20.99 23.62
N ARG A 45 -31.15 20.23 23.47
CA ARG A 45 -29.80 20.76 23.55
C ARG A 45 -29.33 21.18 22.16
N VAL A 46 -28.90 22.43 22.02
CA VAL A 46 -28.42 22.99 20.76
C VAL A 46 -27.02 23.56 20.95
N LEU A 47 -26.08 23.16 20.08
CA LEU A 47 -24.79 23.83 19.96
C LEU A 47 -24.95 25.09 19.11
N VAL A 48 -24.74 26.23 19.75
CA VAL A 48 -24.73 27.56 19.13
C VAL A 48 -23.27 27.91 18.85
N LYS A 49 -22.88 27.88 17.58
CA LYS A 49 -21.48 28.08 17.16
C LYS A 49 -21.27 29.21 16.14
N ASP A 50 -22.35 29.76 15.57
CA ASP A 50 -22.28 30.74 14.47
C ASP A 50 -22.91 32.10 14.83
N GLN A 51 -22.88 32.50 16.11
CA GLN A 51 -23.35 33.85 16.48
C GLN A 51 -22.43 34.93 15.93
N ALA A 52 -23.01 36.07 15.55
CA ALA A 52 -22.26 37.26 15.17
C ALA A 52 -21.43 37.81 16.34
N ASP A 53 -21.95 37.69 17.57
CA ASP A 53 -21.20 37.91 18.79
C ASP A 53 -20.67 36.57 19.33
N PRO A 54 -19.35 36.29 19.22
CA PRO A 54 -18.80 35.00 19.63
C PRO A 54 -18.85 34.77 21.15
N THR A 55 -19.13 35.79 21.96
CA THR A 55 -19.35 35.60 23.41
C THR A 55 -20.66 34.87 23.70
N GLN A 56 -21.59 34.83 22.73
CA GLN A 56 -22.85 34.11 22.79
C GLN A 56 -22.76 32.65 22.31
N ASN A 57 -21.62 32.24 21.74
CA ASN A 57 -21.44 30.84 21.36
C ASN A 57 -21.39 29.92 22.61
N GLY A 58 -21.82 28.67 22.44
CA GLY A 58 -21.84 27.65 23.49
C GLY A 58 -22.99 26.68 23.33
N ILE A 59 -23.31 25.93 24.39
CA ILE A 59 -24.39 24.95 24.39
C ILE A 59 -25.59 25.53 25.14
N TYR A 60 -26.77 25.46 24.52
CA TYR A 60 -28.01 26.03 25.02
C TYR A 60 -29.10 24.97 25.13
N THR A 61 -30.02 25.19 26.06
CA THR A 61 -31.28 24.46 26.18
C THR A 61 -32.41 25.33 25.62
N VAL A 62 -33.14 24.77 24.66
CA VAL A 62 -34.24 25.42 23.95
C VAL A 62 -35.43 25.66 24.88
N SER A 63 -36.05 26.82 24.72
CA SER A 63 -37.22 27.26 25.47
C SER A 63 -38.19 28.00 24.54
N GLU A 64 -39.47 28.10 24.93
CA GLU A 64 -40.46 28.96 24.25
C GLU A 64 -40.15 30.46 24.46
N GLY A 65 -39.41 30.78 25.53
CA GLY A 65 -38.87 32.11 25.81
C GLY A 65 -37.38 32.19 25.48
N GLU A 66 -36.62 32.94 26.30
CA GLU A 66 -35.16 32.99 26.19
C GLU A 66 -34.53 31.61 26.39
N TRP A 67 -33.52 31.31 25.57
CA TRP A 67 -32.74 30.09 25.70
C TRP A 67 -31.69 30.26 26.79
N PHE A 68 -31.44 29.20 27.55
CA PHE A 68 -30.49 29.23 28.66
C PHE A 68 -29.25 28.40 28.32
N ARG A 69 -28.07 28.84 28.75
CA ARG A 69 -26.86 28.03 28.63
C ARG A 69 -27.02 26.72 29.42
N ALA A 70 -26.64 25.61 28.82
CA ALA A 70 -26.75 24.30 29.44
C ALA A 70 -25.93 24.23 30.74
N ALA A 71 -26.46 23.51 31.74
CA ALA A 71 -25.91 23.52 33.10
C ALA A 71 -24.47 22.98 33.19
N ASP A 72 -24.09 22.11 32.25
CA ASP A 72 -22.78 21.47 32.09
C ASP A 72 -21.83 22.23 31.15
N ALA A 73 -22.24 23.40 30.64
CA ALA A 73 -21.55 24.19 29.62
C ALA A 73 -21.65 25.71 29.88
N ARG A 74 -21.53 26.12 31.16
CA ARG A 74 -21.69 27.53 31.61
C ARG A 74 -20.51 28.11 32.37
N THR A 75 -19.36 27.43 32.37
CA THR A 75 -18.13 27.88 33.06
C THR A 75 -16.93 27.86 32.12
N ALA A 76 -15.90 28.65 32.43
CA ALA A 76 -14.65 28.66 31.66
C ALA A 76 -14.06 27.25 31.51
N ARG A 77 -14.04 26.48 32.61
CA ARG A 77 -13.52 25.10 32.64
C ARG A 77 -14.32 24.14 31.76
N THR A 78 -15.61 24.39 31.55
CA THR A 78 -16.47 23.51 30.73
C THR A 78 -16.47 23.88 29.25
N LEU A 79 -15.87 25.02 28.88
CA LEU A 79 -15.77 25.52 27.50
C LEU A 79 -14.32 25.80 27.10
N GLN A 80 -13.36 25.27 27.87
CA GLN A 80 -11.93 25.44 27.61
C GLN A 80 -11.50 24.63 26.40
N LYS A 81 -10.36 25.01 25.83
CA LYS A 81 -9.69 24.31 24.75
C LYS A 81 -9.63 22.80 24.96
N GLY A 82 -9.95 22.04 23.92
CA GLY A 82 -9.98 20.58 23.93
C GLY A 82 -11.28 19.97 24.49
N THR A 83 -12.25 20.81 24.88
CA THR A 83 -13.61 20.33 25.16
C THR A 83 -14.26 19.93 23.83
N THR A 84 -14.97 18.81 23.78
CA THR A 84 -15.68 18.34 22.58
C THR A 84 -17.16 18.12 22.83
N VAL A 85 -17.96 18.15 21.75
CA VAL A 85 -19.40 17.87 21.79
C VAL A 85 -19.88 17.27 20.47
N HIS A 86 -20.75 16.27 20.57
CA HIS A 86 -21.34 15.56 19.42
C HIS A 86 -22.69 16.17 19.03
N ALA A 87 -22.90 16.42 17.73
CA ALA A 87 -24.20 16.80 17.18
C ALA A 87 -24.91 15.58 16.58
N GLN A 88 -26.16 15.32 17.01
CA GLN A 88 -26.86 14.09 16.67
C GLN A 88 -27.58 14.14 15.32
N ILE A 89 -28.33 15.20 15.07
CA ILE A 89 -29.18 15.34 13.88
C ILE A 89 -29.04 16.72 13.26
N GLY A 90 -29.54 16.86 12.03
CA GLY A 90 -29.41 18.07 11.21
C GLY A 90 -29.09 17.73 9.76
N SER A 91 -29.27 18.68 8.86
CA SER A 91 -28.96 18.48 7.44
C SER A 91 -27.47 18.57 7.13
N VAL A 92 -26.74 19.46 7.82
CA VAL A 92 -25.32 19.76 7.57
C VAL A 92 -24.43 19.21 8.67
N ASN A 93 -24.87 19.29 9.93
CA ASN A 93 -24.05 19.04 11.11
C ASN A 93 -24.32 17.70 11.79
N ALA A 94 -25.22 16.87 11.26
CA ALA A 94 -25.48 15.54 11.81
C ALA A 94 -24.21 14.67 11.89
N GLY A 95 -23.99 14.04 13.03
CA GLY A 95 -22.87 13.14 13.29
C GLY A 95 -21.51 13.83 13.44
N ARG A 96 -21.45 15.17 13.40
CA ARG A 96 -20.19 15.89 13.55
C ARG A 96 -19.80 16.07 15.02
N VAL A 97 -18.50 16.04 15.28
CA VAL A 97 -17.90 16.44 16.54
C VAL A 97 -17.42 17.87 16.40
N PHE A 98 -17.69 18.70 17.42
CA PHE A 98 -17.18 20.05 17.51
C PHE A 98 -16.24 20.16 18.69
N GLU A 99 -15.20 20.97 18.54
CA GLU A 99 -14.23 21.27 19.58
C GLU A 99 -14.25 22.76 19.95
N PHE A 100 -14.08 23.02 21.23
CA PHE A 100 -13.82 24.35 21.75
C PHE A 100 -12.33 24.61 21.66
N SER A 101 -11.95 25.78 21.14
CA SER A 101 -10.54 26.16 20.95
C SER A 101 -10.10 27.37 21.80
N ALA A 102 -11.02 27.97 22.55
CA ALA A 102 -10.72 29.12 23.41
C ALA A 102 -9.93 28.71 24.66
N ASP A 103 -8.84 29.43 24.95
CA ASP A 103 -8.00 29.20 26.12
C ASP A 103 -8.62 29.83 27.37
N ALA A 104 -9.30 29.01 28.17
CA ALA A 104 -9.95 29.37 29.44
C ALA A 104 -10.90 30.62 29.36
N PRO A 105 -11.90 30.62 28.46
CA PRO A 105 -12.74 31.78 28.21
C PRO A 105 -13.63 32.14 29.41
N VAL A 106 -13.74 33.42 29.74
CA VAL A 106 -14.75 33.95 30.66
C VAL A 106 -16.09 34.03 29.93
N VAL A 107 -17.05 33.20 30.35
CA VAL A 107 -18.38 33.12 29.75
C VAL A 107 -19.09 34.47 29.83
N GLY A 108 -19.53 34.99 28.67
CA GLY A 108 -20.23 36.27 28.56
C GLY A 108 -19.32 37.50 28.42
N SER A 109 -17.99 37.31 28.39
CA SER A 109 -17.02 38.38 28.14
C SER A 109 -16.06 38.02 27.00
N ASP A 110 -15.54 36.80 27.03
CA ASP A 110 -14.54 36.35 26.05
C ASP A 110 -15.21 35.66 24.87
N ALA A 111 -14.60 35.78 23.70
CA ALA A 111 -15.03 35.10 22.50
C ALA A 111 -14.88 33.57 22.65
N ILE A 112 -15.94 32.82 22.36
CA ILE A 112 -15.94 31.36 22.41
C ILE A 112 -15.89 30.83 20.98
N THR A 113 -14.71 30.39 20.57
CA THR A 113 -14.48 29.79 19.25
C THR A 113 -14.77 28.30 19.29
N ILE A 114 -15.64 27.84 18.37
CA ILE A 114 -16.06 26.45 18.23
C ILE A 114 -15.89 26.05 16.77
N ALA A 115 -15.15 24.99 16.52
CA ALA A 115 -14.89 24.50 15.17
C ALA A 115 -15.23 23.01 15.04
N PRO A 116 -15.54 22.50 13.84
CA PRO A 116 -15.59 21.06 13.61
C PRO A 116 -14.24 20.43 13.99
N PHE A 117 -14.27 19.33 14.73
CA PHE A 117 -13.08 18.54 15.01
C PHE A 117 -12.58 17.91 13.72
N VAL A 118 -11.33 18.21 13.35
CA VAL A 118 -10.68 17.64 12.18
C VAL A 118 -9.63 16.63 12.69
N PRO A 119 -9.77 15.33 12.38
CA PRO A 119 -8.74 14.36 12.73
C PRO A 119 -7.42 14.73 12.02
N PRO A 120 -6.27 14.31 12.55
CA PRO A 120 -5.00 14.54 11.88
C PRO A 120 -5.02 13.98 10.46
N ASP A 121 -4.37 14.68 9.52
CA ASP A 121 -4.20 14.17 8.16
C ASP A 121 -3.28 12.95 8.19
N ILE A 122 -3.81 11.79 7.78
CA ILE A 122 -3.09 10.51 7.75
C ILE A 122 -2.75 10.08 6.32
N SER A 123 -2.90 10.97 5.34
CA SER A 123 -2.69 10.63 3.92
C SER A 123 -1.25 10.22 3.62
N GLU A 124 -0.28 10.89 4.24
CA GLU A 124 1.15 10.53 4.13
C GLU A 124 1.42 9.14 4.70
N VAL A 125 0.96 8.87 5.93
CA VAL A 125 1.11 7.57 6.59
C VAL A 125 0.43 6.46 5.79
N ALA A 126 -0.74 6.72 5.22
CA ALA A 126 -1.43 5.74 4.37
C ALA A 126 -0.61 5.40 3.11
N GLY A 127 0.02 6.40 2.49
CA GLY A 127 0.93 6.20 1.35
C GLY A 127 2.17 5.38 1.72
N GLU A 128 2.78 5.66 2.87
CA GLU A 128 3.92 4.87 3.38
C GLU A 128 3.54 3.40 3.63
N VAL A 129 2.36 3.15 4.23
CA VAL A 129 1.87 1.80 4.50
C VAL A 129 1.61 1.03 3.20
N GLU A 130 1.14 1.69 2.14
CA GLU A 130 0.95 1.06 0.83
C GLU A 130 2.29 0.67 0.19
N SER A 131 3.25 1.59 0.20
CA SER A 131 4.61 1.32 -0.30
C SER A 131 5.29 0.16 0.43
N LEU A 132 5.16 0.09 1.76
CA LEU A 132 5.67 -1.02 2.56
C LEU A 132 4.97 -2.35 2.23
N ARG A 133 3.66 -2.33 1.94
CA ARG A 133 2.93 -3.52 1.50
C ARG A 133 3.43 -4.03 0.16
N ASP A 134 3.62 -3.15 -0.80
CA ASP A 134 4.14 -3.50 -2.14
C ASP A 134 5.55 -4.09 -2.04
N ALA A 135 6.44 -3.44 -1.27
CA ALA A 135 7.78 -3.95 -1.02
C ALA A 135 7.76 -5.34 -0.36
N THR A 136 6.86 -5.55 0.60
CA THR A 136 6.68 -6.85 1.26
C THR A 136 6.17 -7.92 0.31
N GLN A 137 5.23 -7.56 -0.58
CA GLN A 137 4.71 -8.49 -1.59
C GLN A 137 5.80 -8.89 -2.59
N ALA A 138 6.59 -7.93 -3.07
CA ALA A 138 7.72 -8.19 -3.96
C ALA A 138 8.74 -9.15 -3.31
N LEU A 139 9.04 -8.97 -2.02
CA LEU A 139 9.94 -9.87 -1.28
C LEU A 139 9.37 -11.29 -1.14
N LYS A 140 8.05 -11.43 -0.90
CA LYS A 140 7.39 -12.75 -0.86
C LYS A 140 7.47 -13.46 -2.20
N ASP A 141 7.20 -12.74 -3.29
CA ASP A 141 7.24 -13.30 -4.64
C ASP A 141 8.67 -13.73 -5.01
N ALA A 142 9.67 -12.91 -4.68
CA ALA A 142 11.09 -13.25 -4.87
C ALA A 142 11.51 -14.48 -4.05
N SER A 143 11.01 -14.61 -2.82
CA SER A 143 11.27 -15.78 -1.96
C SER A 143 10.63 -17.04 -2.54
N ALA A 144 9.37 -16.97 -2.98
CA ALA A 144 8.67 -18.08 -3.62
C ALA A 144 9.36 -18.52 -4.92
N ALA A 145 9.80 -17.58 -5.74
CA ALA A 145 10.58 -17.86 -6.94
C ALA A 145 11.90 -18.56 -6.59
N SER A 146 12.64 -18.05 -5.60
CA SER A 146 13.91 -18.65 -5.16
C SER A 146 13.71 -20.09 -4.66
N ALA A 147 12.65 -20.33 -3.89
CA ALA A 147 12.29 -21.68 -3.43
C ALA A 147 11.95 -22.62 -4.60
N GLY A 148 11.24 -22.12 -5.62
CA GLY A 148 10.95 -22.88 -6.85
C GLY A 148 12.22 -23.26 -7.61
N GLN A 149 13.16 -22.33 -7.77
CA GLN A 149 14.45 -22.59 -8.44
C GLN A 149 15.30 -23.60 -7.66
N ALA A 150 15.30 -23.53 -6.34
CA ALA A 150 15.99 -24.49 -5.49
C ALA A 150 15.38 -25.90 -5.62
N ALA A 151 14.04 -26.02 -5.65
CA ALA A 151 13.36 -27.29 -5.85
C ALA A 151 13.66 -27.89 -7.23
N ALA A 152 13.66 -27.09 -8.30
CA ALA A 152 14.01 -27.54 -9.64
C ALA A 152 15.47 -28.02 -9.72
N SER A 153 16.40 -27.27 -9.10
CA SER A 153 17.81 -27.65 -9.03
C SER A 153 18.00 -28.97 -8.28
N ALA A 154 17.33 -29.13 -7.12
CA ALA A 154 17.37 -30.36 -6.34
C ALA A 154 16.81 -31.57 -7.14
N SER A 155 15.72 -31.39 -7.88
CA SER A 155 15.16 -32.45 -8.74
C SER A 155 16.12 -32.87 -9.85
N THR A 156 16.82 -31.91 -10.46
CA THR A 156 17.83 -32.17 -11.49
C THR A 156 19.04 -32.90 -10.90
N SER A 157 19.53 -32.46 -9.73
CA SER A 157 20.63 -33.14 -9.03
C SER A 157 20.26 -34.56 -8.63
N ALA A 158 19.04 -34.79 -8.15
CA ALA A 158 18.55 -36.13 -7.82
C ALA A 158 18.46 -37.04 -9.06
N ALA A 159 17.97 -36.52 -10.19
CA ALA A 159 17.94 -37.26 -11.45
C ALA A 159 19.35 -37.62 -11.94
N ASN A 160 20.29 -36.67 -11.89
CA ASN A 160 21.68 -36.90 -12.29
C ASN A 160 22.38 -37.91 -11.38
N ALA A 161 22.12 -37.88 -10.07
CA ALA A 161 22.68 -38.83 -9.12
C ALA A 161 22.17 -40.27 -9.32
N GLY A 162 20.99 -40.43 -9.93
CA GLY A 162 20.41 -41.72 -10.27
C GLY A 162 20.96 -42.36 -11.56
N LEU A 163 21.72 -41.62 -12.37
CA LEU A 163 22.30 -42.14 -13.61
C LEU A 163 23.47 -43.07 -13.32
N THR A 164 23.49 -44.23 -13.98
CA THR A 164 24.64 -45.12 -13.99
C THR A 164 25.63 -44.74 -15.10
N ALA A 165 26.88 -45.24 -15.02
CA ALA A 165 27.86 -45.06 -16.10
C ALA A 165 27.36 -45.59 -17.46
N ALA A 166 26.56 -46.67 -17.46
CA ALA A 166 25.97 -47.23 -18.67
C ALA A 166 24.92 -46.29 -19.29
N ASP A 167 24.10 -45.63 -18.45
CA ASP A 167 23.09 -44.66 -18.92
C ASP A 167 23.75 -43.44 -19.57
N VAL A 168 24.83 -42.94 -18.97
CA VAL A 168 25.62 -41.81 -19.50
C VAL A 168 26.26 -42.19 -20.84
N VAL A 169 26.88 -43.37 -20.94
CA VAL A 169 27.50 -43.87 -22.18
C VAL A 169 26.43 -44.05 -23.28
N THR A 170 25.27 -44.60 -22.94
CA THR A 170 24.16 -44.78 -23.89
C THR A 170 23.66 -43.44 -24.41
N THR A 171 23.48 -42.46 -23.53
CA THR A 171 23.06 -41.10 -23.90
C THR A 171 24.08 -40.43 -24.79
N ALA A 172 25.38 -40.53 -24.47
CA ALA A 172 26.46 -39.98 -25.29
C ALA A 172 26.53 -40.62 -26.68
N ALA A 173 26.37 -41.94 -26.77
CA ALA A 173 26.34 -42.66 -28.05
C ALA A 173 25.15 -42.23 -28.92
N ASN A 174 23.96 -42.07 -28.33
CA ASN A 174 22.77 -41.58 -29.03
C ASN A 174 22.96 -40.15 -29.55
N LEU A 175 23.57 -39.27 -28.74
CA LEU A 175 23.82 -37.88 -29.12
C LEU A 175 24.86 -37.79 -30.26
N ALA A 176 25.92 -38.58 -30.18
CA ALA A 176 26.91 -38.71 -31.26
C ALA A 176 26.27 -39.24 -32.55
N GLY A 177 25.40 -40.24 -32.45
CA GLY A 177 24.65 -40.77 -33.59
C GLY A 177 23.71 -39.73 -34.21
N ALA A 178 22.98 -38.97 -33.38
CA ALA A 178 22.10 -37.89 -33.85
C ALA A 178 22.89 -36.76 -34.53
N GLN A 179 24.07 -36.43 -34.01
CA GLN A 179 24.97 -35.46 -34.65
C GLN A 179 25.44 -35.98 -36.01
N ALA A 180 25.92 -37.22 -36.09
CA ALA A 180 26.31 -37.84 -37.35
C ALA A 180 25.17 -37.86 -38.37
N ALA A 181 23.93 -38.11 -37.95
CA ALA A 181 22.75 -38.08 -38.83
C ALA A 181 22.41 -36.68 -39.35
N ARG A 182 22.55 -35.65 -38.51
CA ARG A 182 22.40 -34.24 -38.95
C ARG A 182 23.45 -33.89 -39.99
N ASP A 183 24.70 -34.24 -39.71
CA ASP A 183 25.83 -33.97 -40.61
C ASP A 183 25.61 -34.68 -41.96
N ALA A 184 25.24 -35.97 -41.93
CA ALA A 184 24.88 -36.73 -43.13
C ALA A 184 23.74 -36.09 -43.94
N SER A 185 22.71 -35.55 -43.27
CA SER A 185 21.62 -34.83 -43.94
C SER A 185 22.10 -33.52 -44.60
N LEU A 186 23.02 -32.79 -43.96
CA LEU A 186 23.58 -31.56 -44.51
C LEU A 186 24.49 -31.85 -45.72
N PHE A 187 25.30 -32.92 -45.66
CA PHE A 187 26.10 -33.41 -46.78
C PHE A 187 25.23 -33.87 -47.94
N GLY A 188 24.21 -34.70 -47.68
CA GLY A 188 23.32 -35.25 -48.71
C GLY A 188 22.47 -34.21 -49.44
N LYS A 189 22.26 -33.03 -48.85
CA LYS A 189 21.55 -31.89 -49.47
C LYS A 189 22.50 -30.89 -50.15
N GLY A 190 23.81 -31.12 -50.10
CA GLY A 190 24.81 -30.23 -50.69
C GLY A 190 24.92 -28.86 -50.00
N ILE A 191 24.32 -28.69 -48.82
CA ILE A 191 24.40 -27.43 -48.03
C ILE A 191 25.83 -27.21 -47.54
N PHE A 192 26.47 -28.29 -47.09
CA PHE A 192 27.91 -28.39 -46.92
C PHE A 192 28.32 -29.66 -47.64
N PRO A 193 28.99 -29.64 -48.80
CA PRO A 193 29.32 -30.87 -49.53
C PRO A 193 30.37 -31.74 -48.83
N THR A 194 31.15 -31.19 -47.91
CA THR A 194 32.11 -31.87 -47.02
C THR A 194 32.26 -31.10 -45.71
N ILE A 195 32.84 -31.71 -44.66
CA ILE A 195 33.23 -31.00 -43.42
C ILE A 195 34.13 -29.81 -43.76
N ALA A 196 35.03 -29.99 -44.73
CA ALA A 196 35.94 -28.97 -45.24
C ALA A 196 35.23 -27.77 -45.90
N ALA A 197 34.06 -27.99 -46.53
CA ALA A 197 33.24 -26.92 -47.10
C ALA A 197 32.41 -26.15 -46.07
N ALA A 198 32.16 -26.72 -44.88
CA ALA A 198 31.42 -26.07 -43.80
C ALA A 198 32.21 -25.01 -43.03
N ILE A 199 33.55 -25.11 -43.07
CA ILE A 199 34.49 -24.22 -42.38
C ILE A 199 35.01 -23.07 -43.28
N GLY A 200 34.45 -22.90 -44.48
CA GLY A 200 34.79 -21.82 -45.42
C GLY A 200 35.87 -22.20 -46.44
N LEU A 201 35.91 -21.48 -47.57
CA LEU A 201 36.86 -21.69 -48.69
C LEU A 201 38.31 -21.65 -48.19
N GLY A 202 39.05 -22.76 -48.29
CA GLY A 202 40.50 -22.80 -48.07
C GLY A 202 41.00 -24.02 -47.29
N VAL A 203 40.14 -24.72 -46.53
CA VAL A 203 40.51 -25.96 -45.85
C VAL A 203 40.19 -27.15 -46.76
N VAL A 204 41.18 -28.03 -46.99
CA VAL A 204 41.03 -29.23 -47.85
C VAL A 204 41.14 -30.54 -47.08
N GLY A 205 41.39 -30.48 -45.77
CA GLY A 205 41.43 -31.66 -44.90
C GLY A 205 41.47 -31.27 -43.42
N HIS A 206 40.96 -32.16 -42.57
CA HIS A 206 41.07 -32.07 -41.11
C HIS A 206 41.54 -33.42 -40.54
N GLY A 207 42.41 -33.38 -39.55
CA GLY A 207 42.85 -34.56 -38.80
C GLY A 207 41.95 -34.87 -37.59
N ALA A 208 42.16 -36.03 -36.97
CA ALA A 208 41.61 -36.29 -35.63
C ALA A 208 42.29 -35.35 -34.62
N ILE A 209 41.52 -34.84 -33.65
CA ILE A 209 42.09 -34.10 -32.52
C ILE A 209 42.99 -35.06 -31.75
N THR A 210 44.31 -34.92 -31.94
CA THR A 210 45.29 -35.73 -31.23
C THR A 210 45.60 -35.01 -29.93
N ALA A 211 45.53 -35.73 -28.81
CA ALA A 211 45.94 -35.18 -27.54
C ALA A 211 47.43 -34.80 -27.64
N GLY A 212 47.75 -33.53 -27.40
CA GLY A 212 49.14 -33.10 -27.23
C GLY A 212 49.77 -33.89 -26.08
N ALA A 213 51.06 -34.23 -26.19
CA ALA A 213 51.77 -35.07 -25.23
C ALA A 213 52.04 -34.41 -23.84
N GLY A 214 51.19 -33.48 -23.39
CA GLY A 214 51.30 -32.77 -22.11
C GLY A 214 49.94 -32.66 -21.41
N GLY A 215 49.89 -33.06 -20.13
CA GLY A 215 48.66 -33.27 -19.34
C GLY A 215 47.77 -32.04 -19.07
N THR A 216 46.59 -32.36 -18.52
CA THR A 216 45.43 -31.57 -18.01
C THR A 216 44.96 -30.29 -18.72
N ASP A 217 45.83 -29.53 -19.38
CA ASP A 217 45.50 -28.34 -20.19
C ASP A 217 46.10 -28.48 -21.60
N GLY A 218 46.00 -29.67 -22.18
CA GLY A 218 46.66 -30.02 -23.44
C GLY A 218 46.30 -29.05 -24.56
N THR A 219 47.30 -28.37 -25.12
CA THR A 219 47.15 -27.65 -26.38
C THR A 219 46.71 -28.66 -27.45
N PHE A 220 45.47 -28.54 -27.91
CA PHE A 220 44.95 -29.34 -29.02
C PHE A 220 45.43 -28.72 -30.32
N ASP A 221 46.30 -29.42 -31.05
CA ASP A 221 46.73 -28.96 -32.36
C ASP A 221 45.63 -29.27 -33.37
N LEU A 222 44.95 -28.22 -33.85
CA LEU A 222 43.95 -28.33 -34.90
C LEU A 222 44.69 -28.40 -36.24
N ALA A 223 44.94 -29.61 -36.74
CA ALA A 223 45.53 -29.82 -38.05
C ALA A 223 44.52 -29.46 -39.16
N PHE A 224 44.51 -28.19 -39.59
CA PHE A 224 43.88 -27.75 -40.83
C PHE A 224 44.93 -27.69 -41.94
N ALA A 225 44.75 -28.47 -42.99
CA ALA A 225 45.58 -28.37 -44.20
C ALA A 225 44.95 -27.34 -45.15
N GLY A 226 45.68 -26.25 -45.41
CA GLY A 226 45.29 -25.24 -46.40
C GLY A 226 45.58 -25.72 -47.82
N GLY A 227 44.62 -25.54 -48.74
CA GLY A 227 44.83 -25.74 -50.17
C GLY A 227 45.32 -24.44 -50.83
N ALA A 228 46.17 -24.54 -51.86
CA ALA A 228 46.53 -23.39 -52.69
C ALA A 228 45.32 -22.97 -53.56
N GLY A 229 44.48 -22.09 -53.04
CA GLY A 229 43.45 -21.41 -53.83
C GLY A 229 44.10 -20.34 -54.70
N SER A 230 44.03 -20.47 -56.02
CA SER A 230 44.29 -19.34 -56.92
C SER A 230 43.21 -18.29 -56.69
N GLY A 231 43.59 -17.13 -56.17
CA GLY A 231 42.69 -15.99 -56.07
C GLY A 231 42.13 -15.62 -57.45
N ALA A 232 40.82 -15.44 -57.51
CA ALA A 232 40.21 -14.55 -58.49
C ALA A 232 39.78 -13.31 -57.71
N ALA A 233 40.23 -12.14 -58.18
CA ALA A 233 39.90 -10.82 -57.66
C ALA A 233 38.38 -10.54 -57.68
#